data_AF-A0A3M1FI35-F1
#
_entry.id   AF-A0A3M1FI35-F1
#
_cell.length_a   1.000
_cell.length_b   1.000
_cell.length_c   1.000
_cell.angle_alpha   90.00
_cell.angle_beta   90.00
_cell.angle_gamma   90.00
#
_symmetry.space_group_name_H-M   'P 1'
#
loop_
_entity.id
_entity.type
_entity.pdbx_description
1 polymer ?
#
loop_
_entity_poly.entity_id
_entity_poly.type
_entity_poly.pdbx_seq_one_letter_code
_entity_poly.pdbx_strand_id
1 'polypeptide(L)'
;MKILERIKKHRDFHTSIVSSFTSDLSAYEDLLLHRIEQSGTYNNILLVDQRMYREEMNGLMALQGCQNKRTPNAGQRYSLYPIAVNGAFHPKIYLFLGRNKAQMYLGSANVSPAALGRNRELMFELQCSREPSSERRIIKQAFHFLLGFLLSNYGESMLLKEQVDFIRRESIWLFEEDQAEASEGLLPLEDGTEASLLLSSASPSTLEHVLKLVEGEEVEQLTILSPYWDENLSTLKTLQESLKPRRTNLMIQPGRTEISVKELQHLSAETYLYRIFEGEGFLHAKMILICTAHHDHLICGSANCTSAALGTTIAAPINAEASIYRRLPAGVIL
;
A
#
# COMPACT_ATOMS: atom_id res chain seq x y z
N MET A 1 16.67 -0.45 4.22
CA MET A 1 17.18 0.69 3.42
C MET A 1 16.02 1.63 3.11
N LYS A 2 16.19 2.96 3.18
CA LYS A 2 15.09 3.92 2.94
C LYS A 2 14.69 3.93 1.45
N ILE A 3 13.40 4.04 1.14
CA ILE A 3 12.86 4.02 -0.23
C ILE A 3 13.51 5.07 -1.13
N LEU A 4 13.77 6.27 -0.61
CA LEU A 4 14.45 7.35 -1.33
C LEU A 4 15.84 6.96 -1.85
N GLU A 5 16.60 6.14 -1.11
CA GLU A 5 17.92 5.67 -1.56
C GLU A 5 17.82 4.61 -2.65
N ARG A 6 16.72 3.83 -2.68
CA ARG A 6 16.46 2.91 -3.79
C ARG A 6 16.06 3.68 -5.06
N ILE A 7 15.14 4.65 -4.94
CA ILE A 7 14.69 5.47 -6.07
C ILE A 7 15.85 6.25 -6.70
N LYS A 8 16.85 6.71 -5.93
CA LYS A 8 18.06 7.35 -6.50
C LYS A 8 18.82 6.48 -7.52
N LYS A 9 18.75 5.15 -7.37
CA LYS A 9 19.43 4.18 -8.23
C LYS A 9 18.61 3.84 -9.48
N HIS A 10 17.37 4.32 -9.56
CA HIS A 10 16.50 4.07 -10.71
C HIS A 10 17.09 4.68 -11.97
N ARG A 11 16.97 3.95 -13.08
CA ARG A 11 17.37 4.33 -14.43
C ARG A 11 16.43 3.62 -15.40
N ASP A 12 16.24 4.17 -16.59
CA ASP A 12 15.51 3.55 -17.71
C ASP A 12 14.01 3.34 -17.46
N PHE A 13 13.40 4.12 -16.57
CA PHE A 13 11.95 4.19 -16.41
C PHE A 13 11.42 5.43 -17.13
N HIS A 14 10.38 5.26 -17.95
CA HIS A 14 9.73 6.36 -18.66
C HIS A 14 8.52 6.92 -17.89
N THR A 15 7.90 6.10 -17.04
CA THR A 15 6.70 6.45 -16.28
C THR A 15 6.88 6.21 -14.79
N SER A 16 6.37 7.13 -13.97
CA SER A 16 6.08 6.91 -12.56
C SER A 16 4.59 7.09 -12.29
N ILE A 17 3.99 6.17 -11.54
CA ILE A 17 2.64 6.28 -10.99
C ILE A 17 2.76 6.11 -9.48
N VAL A 18 2.51 7.18 -8.74
CA VAL A 18 2.61 7.18 -7.28
C VAL A 18 1.23 7.43 -6.70
N SER A 19 0.82 6.62 -5.74
CA SER A 19 -0.39 6.84 -4.95
C SER A 19 -0.04 7.13 -3.49
N SER A 20 -0.80 8.03 -2.87
CA SER A 20 -0.62 8.41 -1.47
C SER A 20 -1.96 8.83 -0.88
N PHE A 21 -2.14 8.65 0.43
CA PHE A 21 -3.31 9.22 1.10
C PHE A 21 -3.16 10.74 1.22
N THR A 22 -2.02 11.20 1.72
CA THR A 22 -1.71 12.63 1.81
C THR A 22 -1.28 13.16 0.45
N SER A 23 -1.66 14.40 0.14
CA SER A 23 -1.27 15.04 -1.11
C SER A 23 0.10 15.71 -1.08
N ASP A 24 0.54 16.21 0.09
CA ASP A 24 1.80 16.95 0.34
C ASP A 24 2.65 17.20 -0.91
N LEU A 25 2.23 18.20 -1.70
CA LEU A 25 2.77 18.42 -3.03
C LEU A 25 4.22 18.88 -2.98
N SER A 26 4.58 19.62 -1.93
CA SER A 26 5.96 20.05 -1.70
C SER A 26 6.87 18.86 -1.46
N ALA A 27 6.44 17.90 -0.63
CA ALA A 27 7.21 16.68 -0.40
C ALA A 27 7.33 15.83 -1.67
N TYR A 28 6.26 15.70 -2.46
CA TYR A 28 6.35 15.00 -3.74
C TYR A 28 7.36 15.67 -4.67
N GLU A 29 7.28 16.98 -4.87
CA GLU A 29 8.17 17.70 -5.78
C GLU A 29 9.63 17.69 -5.34
N ASP A 30 9.88 17.98 -4.06
CA ASP A 30 11.23 18.23 -3.54
C ASP A 30 11.96 16.93 -3.18
N LEU A 31 11.24 15.91 -2.74
CA LEU A 31 11.86 14.67 -2.26
C LEU A 31 11.83 13.57 -3.32
N LEU A 32 10.80 13.51 -4.18
CA LEU A 32 10.60 12.43 -5.14
C LEU A 32 10.78 12.89 -6.59
N LEU A 33 9.93 13.80 -7.08
CA LEU A 33 9.81 14.13 -8.50
C LEU A 33 11.15 14.51 -9.12
N HIS A 34 11.92 15.39 -8.47
CA HIS A 34 13.23 15.79 -8.97
C HIS A 34 14.18 14.58 -9.19
N ARG A 35 14.13 13.58 -8.30
CA ARG A 35 14.97 12.38 -8.40
C ARG A 35 14.44 11.40 -9.46
N ILE A 36 13.12 11.31 -9.57
CA ILE A 36 12.44 10.50 -10.60
C ILE A 36 12.80 11.04 -11.98
N GLU A 37 12.72 12.35 -12.19
CA GLU A 37 13.09 12.98 -13.47
C GLU A 37 14.58 12.82 -13.80
N GLN A 38 15.47 12.93 -12.80
CA GLN A 38 16.91 12.65 -12.98
C GLN A 38 17.20 11.22 -13.46
N SER A 39 16.27 10.27 -13.24
CA SER A 39 16.38 8.90 -13.74
C SER A 39 15.94 8.71 -15.20
N GLY A 40 15.46 9.79 -15.85
CA GLY A 40 14.94 9.77 -17.22
C GLY A 40 13.43 9.61 -17.32
N THR A 41 12.70 9.64 -16.21
CA THR A 41 11.24 9.51 -16.17
C THR A 41 10.55 10.84 -16.45
N TYR A 42 9.59 10.86 -17.37
CA TYR A 42 8.90 12.09 -17.80
C TYR A 42 7.37 11.98 -17.78
N ASN A 43 6.81 10.77 -17.84
CA ASN A 43 5.37 10.58 -17.65
C ASN A 43 5.09 10.31 -16.17
N ASN A 44 4.94 11.38 -15.38
CA ASN A 44 4.78 11.32 -13.93
C ASN A 44 3.30 11.52 -13.55
N ILE A 45 2.72 10.57 -12.83
CA ILE A 45 1.31 10.54 -12.44
C ILE A 45 1.24 10.39 -10.91
N LEU A 46 0.55 11.32 -10.24
CA LEU A 46 0.34 11.31 -8.80
C LEU A 46 -1.15 11.20 -8.47
N LEU A 47 -1.53 10.16 -7.72
CA LEU A 47 -2.88 9.96 -7.21
C LEU A 47 -2.90 10.25 -5.71
N VAL A 48 -3.85 11.06 -5.26
CA VAL A 48 -3.99 11.47 -3.86
C VAL A 48 -5.44 11.40 -3.41
N ASP A 49 -5.69 11.32 -2.11
CA ASP A 49 -7.06 11.45 -1.62
C ASP A 49 -7.65 12.83 -1.91
N GLN A 50 -8.86 12.89 -2.46
CA GLN A 50 -9.49 14.15 -2.84
C GLN A 50 -9.75 15.08 -1.65
N ARG A 51 -10.09 14.54 -0.48
CA ARG A 51 -10.39 15.34 0.72
C ARG A 51 -9.10 15.94 1.25
N MET A 52 -8.04 15.13 1.36
CA MET A 52 -6.71 15.60 1.75
C MET A 52 -6.17 16.69 0.82
N TYR A 53 -6.33 16.50 -0.49
CA TYR A 53 -5.96 17.51 -1.48
C TYR A 53 -6.73 18.83 -1.29
N ARG A 54 -8.05 18.75 -1.08
CA ARG A 54 -8.87 19.96 -0.83
C ARG A 54 -8.42 20.70 0.43
N GLU A 55 -8.10 19.99 1.50
CA GLU A 55 -7.59 20.59 2.73
C GLU A 55 -6.25 21.31 2.51
N GLU A 56 -5.31 20.68 1.81
CA GLU A 56 -4.04 21.30 1.45
C GLU A 56 -4.26 22.57 0.59
N MET A 57 -5.13 22.50 -0.43
CA MET A 57 -5.43 23.65 -1.27
C MET A 57 -6.08 24.79 -0.49
N ASN A 58 -7.00 24.49 0.44
CA ASN A 58 -7.60 25.49 1.32
C ASN A 58 -6.54 26.17 2.20
N GLY A 59 -5.60 25.40 2.76
CA GLY A 59 -4.46 25.93 3.50
C GLY A 59 -3.59 26.86 2.64
N LEU A 60 -3.23 26.44 1.42
CA LEU A 60 -2.44 27.26 0.49
C LEU A 60 -3.18 28.51 0.00
N MET A 61 -4.52 28.47 -0.06
CA MET A 61 -5.34 29.63 -0.38
C MET A 61 -5.42 30.61 0.79
N ALA A 62 -5.52 30.13 2.04
CA ALA A 62 -5.49 30.99 3.23
C ALA A 62 -4.16 31.75 3.39
N LEU A 63 -3.07 31.22 2.83
CA LEU A 63 -1.75 31.86 2.79
C LEU A 63 -1.57 32.84 1.60
N GLN A 64 -2.63 33.11 0.81
CA GLN A 64 -2.58 34.11 -0.27
C GLN A 64 -2.23 35.50 0.29
N GLY A 65 -1.10 36.06 -0.19
CA GLY A 65 -0.54 37.34 0.28
C GLY A 65 0.86 37.22 0.90
N CYS A 66 1.33 36.02 1.21
CA CYS A 66 2.71 35.80 1.68
C CYS A 66 3.70 35.82 0.50
N GLN A 67 4.82 36.54 0.63
CA GLN A 67 5.80 36.75 -0.45
C GLN A 67 6.54 35.49 -0.91
N ASN A 68 6.42 34.36 -0.21
CA ASN A 68 7.11 33.09 -0.51
C ASN A 68 6.17 31.97 -1.00
N LYS A 69 5.05 32.31 -1.65
CA LYS A 69 4.12 31.29 -2.16
C LYS A 69 4.74 30.54 -3.33
N ARG A 70 5.11 29.29 -3.11
CA ARG A 70 5.48 28.35 -4.18
C ARG A 70 4.21 27.79 -4.81
N THR A 71 4.05 27.99 -6.11
CA THR A 71 2.98 27.35 -6.89
C THR A 71 3.38 25.91 -7.19
N PRO A 72 2.51 24.92 -6.94
CA PRO A 72 2.77 23.55 -7.37
C PRO A 72 2.99 23.46 -8.89
N ASN A 73 3.87 22.56 -9.30
CA ASN A 73 4.19 22.21 -10.68
C ASN A 73 3.20 21.20 -11.29
N ALA A 74 2.12 20.87 -10.57
CA ALA A 74 1.04 20.02 -11.06
C ALA A 74 0.48 20.58 -12.38
N GLY A 75 0.31 19.70 -13.37
CA GLY A 75 -0.10 20.05 -14.74
C GLY A 75 1.04 20.58 -15.63
N GLN A 76 2.24 20.77 -15.10
CA GLN A 76 3.43 21.17 -15.88
C GLN A 76 4.49 20.06 -15.92
N ARG A 77 4.85 19.50 -14.75
CA ARG A 77 5.88 18.46 -14.62
C ARG A 77 5.32 17.06 -14.32
N TYR A 78 4.09 17.00 -13.84
CA TYR A 78 3.38 15.76 -13.52
C TYR A 78 1.88 15.98 -13.57
N SER A 79 1.12 14.92 -13.82
CA SER A 79 -0.33 14.91 -13.71
C SER A 79 -0.75 14.58 -12.27
N LEU A 80 -1.60 15.42 -11.69
CA LEU A 80 -2.16 15.23 -10.34
C LEU A 80 -3.63 14.82 -10.45
N TYR A 81 -3.98 13.70 -9.81
CA TYR A 81 -5.34 13.16 -9.80
C TYR A 81 -5.83 12.97 -8.36
N PRO A 82 -6.60 13.94 -7.83
CA PRO A 82 -7.35 13.75 -6.58
C PRO A 82 -8.45 12.71 -6.77
N ILE A 83 -8.42 11.62 -6.02
CA ILE A 83 -9.32 10.46 -6.16
C ILE A 83 -10.44 10.55 -5.13
N ALA A 84 -11.69 10.49 -5.59
CA ALA A 84 -12.86 10.38 -4.75
C ALA A 84 -13.26 8.91 -4.57
N VAL A 85 -13.42 8.50 -3.32
CA VAL A 85 -13.98 7.20 -2.93
C VAL A 85 -14.95 7.40 -1.75
N ASN A 86 -15.72 6.36 -1.42
CA ASN A 86 -16.68 6.41 -0.31
C ASN A 86 -15.97 6.70 1.03
N GLY A 87 -14.90 5.96 1.33
CA GLY A 87 -14.03 6.18 2.49
C GLY A 87 -12.85 7.08 2.15
N ALA A 88 -11.64 6.63 2.50
CA ALA A 88 -10.37 7.27 2.15
C ALA A 88 -9.68 6.55 0.99
N PHE A 89 -9.09 7.31 0.06
CA PHE A 89 -8.14 6.76 -0.92
C PHE A 89 -6.78 6.59 -0.25
N HIS A 90 -6.51 5.38 0.21
CA HIS A 90 -5.37 5.07 1.06
C HIS A 90 -4.27 4.16 0.45
N PRO A 91 -4.31 3.67 -0.83
CA PRO A 91 -3.19 2.90 -1.38
C PRO A 91 -1.89 3.70 -1.44
N LYS A 92 -0.76 3.08 -1.08
CA LYS A 92 0.58 3.68 -1.19
C LYS A 92 1.47 2.82 -2.08
N ILE A 93 1.29 3.00 -3.38
CA ILE A 93 1.97 2.27 -4.44
C ILE A 93 2.88 3.25 -5.18
N TYR A 94 4.14 2.86 -5.37
CA TYR A 94 5.13 3.60 -6.14
C TYR A 94 5.53 2.70 -7.29
N LEU A 95 4.92 2.91 -8.45
CA LEU A 95 5.09 2.09 -9.64
C LEU A 95 5.93 2.81 -10.67
N PHE A 96 6.99 2.16 -11.13
CA PHE A 96 7.92 2.66 -12.13
C PHE A 96 7.92 1.71 -13.33
N LEU A 97 7.64 2.24 -14.52
CA LEU A 97 7.52 1.47 -15.76
C LEU A 97 8.57 1.90 -16.78
N GLY A 98 9.24 0.92 -17.37
CA GLY A 98 10.30 1.10 -18.34
C GLY A 98 10.14 0.14 -19.52
N ARG A 99 10.95 0.36 -20.56
CA ARG A 99 10.85 -0.40 -21.82
C ARG A 99 11.10 -1.89 -21.69
N ASN A 100 11.87 -2.30 -20.67
CA ASN A 100 12.27 -3.70 -20.47
C ASN A 100 12.13 -4.18 -19.02
N LYS A 101 11.62 -3.34 -18.12
CA LYS A 101 11.54 -3.63 -16.69
C LYS A 101 10.48 -2.79 -16.01
N ALA A 102 9.93 -3.30 -14.92
CA ALA A 102 9.07 -2.55 -14.02
C ALA A 102 9.52 -2.76 -12.57
N GLN A 103 9.26 -1.77 -11.72
CA GLN A 103 9.53 -1.84 -10.30
C GLN A 103 8.39 -1.23 -9.51
N MET A 104 7.98 -1.91 -8.46
CA MET A 104 6.90 -1.48 -7.59
C MET A 104 7.37 -1.48 -6.14
N TYR A 105 7.03 -0.43 -5.41
CA TYR A 105 6.99 -0.44 -3.95
C TYR A 105 5.56 -0.32 -3.46
N LEU A 106 5.18 -1.16 -2.51
CA LEU A 106 3.86 -1.15 -1.90
C LEU A 106 4.02 -1.22 -0.39
N GLY A 107 3.34 -0.36 0.37
CA GLY A 107 3.44 -0.42 1.83
C GLY A 107 2.71 0.68 2.58
N SER A 108 3.29 1.11 3.70
CA SER A 108 2.67 2.07 4.62
C SER A 108 3.11 3.53 4.44
N ALA A 109 4.11 3.79 3.60
CA ALA A 109 4.69 5.12 3.43
C ALA A 109 3.89 6.03 2.47
N ASN A 110 3.21 7.03 3.03
CA ASN A 110 2.71 8.17 2.24
C ASN A 110 3.85 8.98 1.62
N VAL A 111 3.53 9.79 0.62
CA VAL A 111 4.45 10.84 0.16
C VAL A 111 4.38 11.99 1.15
N SER A 112 5.30 12.01 2.12
CA SER A 112 5.47 13.11 3.08
C SER A 112 6.89 13.15 3.65
N PRO A 113 7.36 14.28 4.22
CA PRO A 113 8.69 14.37 4.80
C PRO A 113 8.85 13.42 5.98
N ALA A 114 7.79 13.24 6.76
CA ALA A 114 7.78 12.29 7.88
C ALA A 114 7.94 10.85 7.38
N ALA A 115 7.10 10.40 6.43
CA ALA A 115 7.12 9.03 5.93
C ALA A 115 8.42 8.68 5.18
N LEU A 116 8.91 9.60 4.34
CA LEU A 116 10.12 9.37 3.53
C LEU A 116 11.43 9.57 4.31
N GLY A 117 11.39 10.35 5.39
CA GLY A 117 12.57 10.74 6.15
C GLY A 117 12.72 10.09 7.52
N ARG A 118 11.66 10.09 8.34
CA ARG A 118 11.73 9.86 9.80
C ARG A 118 10.94 8.65 10.30
N ASN A 119 9.74 8.42 9.77
CA ASN A 119 8.87 7.33 10.22
C ASN A 119 9.51 5.98 9.94
N ARG A 120 9.10 4.99 10.73
CA ARG A 120 9.37 3.58 10.46
C ARG A 120 8.19 3.03 9.68
N GLU A 121 8.40 2.93 8.38
CA GLU A 121 7.45 2.40 7.42
C GLU A 121 7.92 1.02 6.96
N LEU A 122 6.98 0.17 6.57
CA LEU A 122 7.27 -1.10 5.93
C LEU A 122 6.84 -1.02 4.47
N MET A 123 7.76 -1.38 3.57
CA MET A 123 7.55 -1.39 2.13
C MET A 123 7.98 -2.74 1.58
N PHE A 124 7.13 -3.31 0.76
CA PHE A 124 7.44 -4.43 -0.11
C PHE A 124 7.95 -3.93 -1.44
N GLU A 125 8.91 -4.64 -2.03
CA GLU A 125 9.53 -4.28 -3.30
C GLU A 125 9.39 -5.47 -4.25
N LEU A 126 8.89 -5.21 -5.45
CA LEU A 126 8.87 -6.15 -6.55
C LEU A 126 9.53 -5.54 -7.78
N GLN A 127 10.22 -6.38 -8.53
CA GLN A 127 10.79 -6.04 -9.82
C GLN A 127 10.46 -7.15 -10.80
N CYS A 128 10.25 -6.79 -12.06
CA CYS A 128 10.15 -7.76 -13.14
C CYS A 128 10.83 -7.22 -14.39
N SER A 129 11.10 -8.14 -15.32
CA SER A 129 11.63 -7.84 -16.64
C SER A 129 10.61 -8.21 -17.72
N ARG A 130 11.03 -8.20 -18.98
CA ARG A 130 10.19 -8.63 -20.11
C ARG A 130 9.78 -10.08 -20.03
N GLU A 131 10.57 -10.92 -19.37
CA GLU A 131 10.24 -12.34 -19.24
C GLU A 131 8.95 -12.52 -18.42
N PRO A 132 8.06 -13.46 -18.81
CA PRO A 132 6.88 -13.78 -18.02
C PRO A 132 7.27 -14.24 -16.61
N SER A 133 6.68 -13.61 -15.60
CA SER A 133 6.90 -13.96 -14.20
C SER A 133 5.69 -13.61 -13.34
N SER A 134 5.58 -14.21 -12.16
CA SER A 134 4.56 -13.86 -11.17
C SER A 134 4.62 -12.40 -10.74
N GLU A 135 5.83 -11.85 -10.60
CA GLU A 135 6.06 -10.45 -10.29
C GLU A 135 5.49 -9.53 -11.39
N ARG A 136 5.64 -9.92 -12.66
CA ARG A 136 5.02 -9.20 -13.79
C ARG A 136 3.50 -9.17 -13.65
N ARG A 137 2.87 -10.28 -13.29
CA ARG A 137 1.41 -10.35 -13.04
C ARG A 137 0.99 -9.46 -11.88
N ILE A 138 1.70 -9.51 -10.77
CA ILE A 138 1.42 -8.68 -9.59
C ILE A 138 1.53 -7.19 -9.94
N ILE A 139 2.60 -6.79 -10.64
CA ILE A 139 2.79 -5.41 -11.07
C ILE A 139 1.69 -4.97 -12.06
N LYS A 140 1.29 -5.84 -12.99
CA LYS A 140 0.18 -5.61 -13.93
C LYS A 140 -1.15 -5.42 -13.18
N GLN A 141 -1.43 -6.22 -12.16
CA GLN A 141 -2.61 -6.07 -11.31
C GLN A 141 -2.61 -4.71 -10.57
N ALA A 142 -1.49 -4.31 -9.99
CA ALA A 142 -1.36 -3.01 -9.32
C ALA A 142 -1.54 -1.83 -10.29
N PHE A 143 -1.01 -1.94 -11.52
CA PHE A 143 -1.26 -0.96 -12.58
C PHE A 143 -2.75 -0.85 -12.90
N HIS A 144 -3.44 -1.97 -13.13
CA HIS A 144 -4.87 -1.98 -13.44
C HIS A 144 -5.72 -1.43 -12.30
N PHE A 145 -5.34 -1.71 -11.05
CA PHE A 145 -5.99 -1.15 -9.87
C PHE A 145 -5.94 0.38 -9.86
N LEU A 146 -4.75 0.97 -10.04
CA LEU A 146 -4.58 2.42 -10.09
C LEU A 146 -5.30 3.04 -11.30
N LEU A 147 -5.21 2.40 -12.47
CA LEU A 147 -5.90 2.82 -13.68
C LEU A 147 -7.43 2.80 -13.50
N GLY A 148 -7.96 1.81 -12.77
CA GLY A 148 -9.39 1.72 -12.45
C GLY A 148 -9.89 2.98 -11.76
N PHE A 149 -9.18 3.47 -10.74
CA PHE A 149 -9.54 4.73 -10.07
C PHE A 149 -9.48 5.94 -11.00
N LEU A 150 -8.45 6.04 -11.85
CA LEU A 150 -8.32 7.12 -12.81
C LEU A 150 -9.51 7.15 -13.78
N LEU A 151 -9.85 6.00 -14.37
CA LEU A 151 -10.96 5.90 -15.30
C LEU A 151 -12.32 6.14 -14.62
N SER A 152 -12.55 5.62 -13.43
CA SER A 152 -13.82 5.85 -12.70
C SER A 152 -14.02 7.30 -12.26
N ASN A 153 -12.94 8.05 -11.99
CA ASN A 153 -13.05 9.44 -11.54
C ASN A 153 -12.97 10.47 -12.69
N TYR A 154 -12.25 10.16 -13.76
CA TYR A 154 -11.92 11.12 -14.83
C TYR A 154 -12.35 10.68 -16.23
N GLY A 155 -12.91 9.47 -16.38
CA GLY A 155 -13.23 8.89 -17.68
C GLY A 155 -12.00 8.80 -18.60
N GLU A 156 -12.22 8.78 -19.90
CA GLU A 156 -11.15 8.81 -20.90
C GLU A 156 -10.80 10.24 -21.32
N SER A 157 -10.47 11.11 -20.36
CA SER A 157 -9.96 12.44 -20.69
C SER A 157 -8.76 12.35 -21.64
N MET A 158 -8.61 13.32 -22.55
CA MET A 158 -7.56 13.31 -23.58
C MET A 158 -6.16 13.10 -22.99
N LEU A 159 -5.85 13.82 -21.92
CA LEU A 159 -4.57 13.69 -21.20
C LEU A 159 -4.37 12.28 -20.64
N LEU A 160 -5.36 11.73 -19.92
CA LEU A 160 -5.22 10.38 -19.34
C LEU A 160 -5.06 9.33 -20.44
N LYS A 161 -5.82 9.45 -21.52
CA LYS A 161 -5.73 8.55 -22.67
C LYS A 161 -4.33 8.58 -23.28
N GLU A 162 -3.77 9.76 -23.55
CA GLU A 162 -2.41 9.90 -24.07
C GLU A 162 -1.36 9.28 -23.13
N GLN A 163 -1.49 9.50 -21.82
CA GLN A 163 -0.57 8.93 -20.83
C GLN A 163 -0.66 7.40 -20.79
N VAL A 164 -1.85 6.82 -20.86
CA VAL A 164 -2.07 5.38 -20.84
C VAL A 164 -1.64 4.73 -22.16
N ASP A 165 -1.95 5.33 -23.30
CA ASP A 165 -1.52 4.87 -24.63
C ASP A 165 0.00 4.89 -24.75
N PHE A 166 0.64 5.94 -24.21
CA PHE A 166 2.09 5.99 -24.07
C PHE A 166 2.62 4.82 -23.24
N ILE A 167 2.07 4.56 -22.05
CA ILE A 167 2.49 3.44 -21.19
C ILE A 167 2.34 2.09 -21.93
N ARG A 168 1.19 1.86 -22.58
CA ARG A 168 0.92 0.62 -23.32
C ARG A 168 1.88 0.41 -24.48
N ARG A 169 2.24 1.47 -25.20
CA ARG A 169 3.19 1.39 -26.31
C ARG A 169 4.61 1.15 -25.83
N GLU A 170 5.08 1.88 -24.82
CA GLU A 170 6.47 1.81 -24.37
C GLU A 170 6.74 0.58 -23.47
N SER A 171 5.72 0.06 -22.79
CA SER A 171 5.77 -1.14 -21.92
C SER A 171 4.85 -2.25 -22.42
N ILE A 172 4.76 -2.47 -23.74
CA ILE A 172 3.86 -3.49 -24.33
C ILE A 172 4.02 -4.88 -23.70
N TRP A 173 5.26 -5.25 -23.36
CA TRP A 173 5.64 -6.50 -22.70
C TRP A 173 4.91 -6.75 -21.37
N LEU A 174 4.48 -5.70 -20.66
CA LEU A 174 3.74 -5.82 -19.40
C LEU A 174 2.28 -6.28 -19.65
N PHE A 175 1.76 -6.00 -20.84
CA PHE A 175 0.35 -6.22 -21.18
C PHE A 175 0.11 -7.47 -22.02
N GLU A 176 1.17 -8.06 -22.57
CA GLU A 176 1.13 -9.37 -23.23
C GLU A 176 0.52 -10.44 -22.29
N GLU A 177 -0.10 -11.45 -22.89
CA GLU A 177 -0.64 -12.58 -22.15
C GLU A 177 0.50 -13.48 -21.66
N ASP A 178 0.45 -13.82 -20.37
CA ASP A 178 1.32 -14.85 -19.84
C ASP A 178 0.70 -16.21 -20.15
N GLN A 179 1.42 -17.12 -20.80
CA GLN A 179 0.88 -18.44 -21.16
C GLN A 179 0.60 -19.38 -19.98
N ALA A 180 1.02 -19.03 -18.76
CA ALA A 180 0.67 -19.79 -17.57
C ALA A 180 -0.74 -19.42 -17.09
N GLU A 181 -1.58 -20.42 -16.85
CA GLU A 181 -2.99 -20.31 -16.51
C GLU A 181 -3.29 -19.17 -15.52
N ALA A 182 -4.41 -18.49 -15.77
CA ALA A 182 -4.98 -17.45 -14.93
C ALA A 182 -5.47 -18.06 -13.60
N SER A 183 -4.55 -18.40 -12.70
CA SER A 183 -4.90 -18.69 -11.32
C SER A 183 -5.10 -17.35 -10.60
N GLU A 184 -6.35 -16.93 -10.44
CA GLU A 184 -6.73 -16.05 -9.33
C GLU A 184 -6.29 -16.77 -8.03
N GLY A 185 -5.16 -16.37 -7.44
CA GLY A 185 -4.58 -17.11 -6.33
C GLY A 185 -3.14 -16.72 -5.98
N LEU A 186 -2.52 -17.54 -5.14
CA LEU A 186 -1.12 -17.37 -4.73
C LEU A 186 -0.18 -17.59 -5.90
N LEU A 187 0.69 -16.62 -6.13
CA LEU A 187 1.66 -16.62 -7.22
C LEU A 187 3.06 -16.93 -6.66
N PRO A 188 3.77 -17.94 -7.20
CA PRO A 188 5.13 -18.26 -6.77
C PRO A 188 6.10 -17.18 -7.26
N LEU A 189 6.91 -16.65 -6.35
CA LEU A 189 7.93 -15.64 -6.63
C LEU A 189 9.29 -16.29 -6.90
N GLU A 190 10.19 -15.56 -7.54
CA GLU A 190 11.56 -16.02 -7.83
C GLU A 190 12.37 -16.41 -6.59
N ASP A 191 12.04 -15.84 -5.43
CA ASP A 191 12.72 -16.13 -4.16
C ASP A 191 12.17 -17.36 -3.42
N GLY A 192 11.28 -18.13 -4.06
CA GLY A 192 10.71 -19.36 -3.53
C GLY A 192 9.57 -19.16 -2.55
N THR A 193 9.17 -17.92 -2.28
CA THR A 193 7.94 -17.61 -1.53
C THR A 193 6.75 -17.43 -2.47
N GLU A 194 5.55 -17.28 -1.94
CA GLU A 194 4.37 -16.98 -2.74
C GLU A 194 3.72 -15.67 -2.28
N ALA A 195 3.05 -14.97 -3.19
CA ALA A 195 2.37 -13.72 -2.88
C ALA A 195 1.03 -13.56 -3.60
N SER A 196 0.20 -12.70 -3.03
CA SER A 196 -1.07 -12.25 -3.62
C SER A 196 -1.30 -10.78 -3.27
N LEU A 197 -1.83 -10.00 -4.22
CA LEU A 197 -2.27 -8.64 -3.91
C LEU A 197 -3.65 -8.66 -3.25
N LEU A 198 -3.77 -7.91 -2.17
CA LEU A 198 -5.01 -7.68 -1.45
C LEU A 198 -5.45 -6.24 -1.73
N LEU A 199 -6.41 -6.11 -2.65
CA LEU A 199 -6.90 -4.82 -3.15
C LEU A 199 -8.36 -4.63 -2.73
N SER A 200 -8.70 -3.45 -2.23
CA SER A 200 -10.02 -3.12 -1.67
C SER A 200 -11.17 -3.09 -2.70
N SER A 201 -10.89 -3.22 -4.00
CA SER A 201 -11.91 -3.20 -5.06
C SER A 201 -12.63 -4.54 -5.25
N ALA A 202 -12.32 -5.55 -4.44
CA ALA A 202 -12.90 -6.88 -4.53
C ALA A 202 -13.90 -7.15 -3.40
N SER A 203 -15.00 -7.82 -3.76
CA SER A 203 -15.68 -8.77 -2.87
C SER A 203 -15.12 -10.15 -3.26
N PRO A 204 -14.63 -10.98 -2.33
CA PRO A 204 -14.67 -10.84 -0.87
C PRO A 204 -13.74 -9.76 -0.30
N SER A 205 -13.96 -9.36 0.95
CA SER A 205 -13.16 -8.32 1.63
C SER A 205 -11.69 -8.73 1.80
N THR A 206 -10.81 -7.76 2.10
CA THR A 206 -9.40 -8.09 2.40
C THR A 206 -9.29 -9.02 3.59
N LEU A 207 -10.08 -8.81 4.64
CA LEU A 207 -10.14 -9.69 5.80
C LEU A 207 -10.55 -11.12 5.39
N GLU A 208 -11.65 -11.26 4.64
CA GLU A 208 -12.16 -12.56 4.23
C GLU A 208 -11.19 -13.30 3.31
N HIS A 209 -10.53 -12.60 2.39
CA HIS A 209 -9.48 -13.18 1.55
C HIS A 209 -8.31 -13.69 2.41
N VAL A 210 -7.86 -12.93 3.41
CA VAL A 210 -6.81 -13.39 4.35
C VAL A 210 -7.24 -14.65 5.10
N LEU A 211 -8.47 -14.68 5.62
CA LEU A 211 -9.01 -15.86 6.30
C LEU A 211 -9.03 -17.09 5.39
N LYS A 212 -9.40 -16.92 4.11
CA LYS A 212 -9.40 -18.00 3.12
C LYS A 212 -7.99 -18.51 2.80
N LEU A 213 -6.99 -17.64 2.77
CA LEU A 213 -5.59 -18.02 2.50
C LEU A 213 -4.95 -18.85 3.62
N VAL A 214 -5.51 -18.80 4.83
CA VAL A 214 -5.05 -19.55 6.00
C VAL A 214 -6.07 -20.59 6.46
N GLU A 215 -7.09 -20.87 5.65
CA GLU A 215 -8.15 -21.81 5.99
C GLU A 215 -7.59 -23.23 6.17
N GLY A 216 -8.01 -23.89 7.25
CA GLY A 216 -7.59 -25.25 7.59
C GLY A 216 -6.27 -25.34 8.36
N GLU A 217 -5.54 -24.23 8.54
CA GLU A 217 -4.33 -24.19 9.35
C GLU A 217 -4.64 -23.95 10.84
N GLU A 218 -3.91 -24.61 11.74
CA GLU A 218 -3.91 -24.24 13.15
C GLU A 218 -3.00 -23.02 13.37
N VAL A 219 -3.59 -21.89 13.75
CA VAL A 219 -2.83 -20.67 14.02
C VAL A 219 -2.17 -20.76 15.40
N GLU A 220 -0.85 -20.82 15.42
CA GLU A 220 -0.07 -20.83 16.65
C GLU A 220 0.08 -19.42 17.21
N GLN A 221 0.29 -18.43 16.34
CA GLN A 221 0.48 -17.05 16.75
C GLN A 221 -0.10 -16.06 15.76
N LEU A 222 -0.85 -15.08 16.27
CA LEU A 222 -1.27 -13.89 15.53
C LEU A 222 -0.50 -12.68 16.07
N THR A 223 0.29 -12.01 15.22
CA THR A 223 1.00 -10.77 15.56
C THR A 223 0.51 -9.62 14.72
N ILE A 224 0.10 -8.52 15.35
CA ILE A 224 -0.43 -7.35 14.64
C ILE A 224 0.33 -6.10 15.07
N LEU A 225 0.78 -5.35 14.06
CA LEU A 225 1.29 -4.00 14.19
C LEU A 225 0.36 -3.06 13.43
N SER A 226 -0.28 -2.14 14.14
CA SER A 226 -1.09 -1.09 13.55
C SER A 226 -1.06 0.17 14.42
N PRO A 227 -0.92 1.37 13.84
CA PRO A 227 -1.03 2.61 14.60
C PRO A 227 -2.47 2.95 14.99
N TYR A 228 -3.45 2.51 14.20
CA TYR A 228 -4.87 2.82 14.37
C TYR A 228 -5.72 1.55 14.40
N TRP A 229 -6.77 1.55 15.22
CA TRP A 229 -7.62 0.40 15.51
C TRP A 229 -9.09 0.84 15.54
N ASP A 230 -10.04 -0.09 15.35
CA ASP A 230 -11.45 0.24 15.60
C ASP A 230 -11.64 0.61 17.07
N GLU A 231 -12.49 1.59 17.38
CA GLU A 231 -12.74 2.02 18.76
C GLU A 231 -13.16 0.87 19.68
N ASN A 232 -13.92 -0.09 19.14
CA ASN A 232 -14.42 -1.29 19.82
C ASN A 232 -13.56 -2.55 19.58
N LEU A 233 -12.41 -2.42 18.91
CA LEU A 233 -11.53 -3.51 18.49
C LEU A 233 -12.23 -4.61 17.68
N SER A 234 -13.31 -4.28 16.95
CA SER A 234 -14.11 -5.26 16.22
C SER A 234 -13.29 -6.10 15.24
N THR A 235 -12.41 -5.48 14.45
CA THR A 235 -11.56 -6.24 13.51
C THR A 235 -10.62 -7.20 14.20
N LEU A 236 -10.01 -6.79 15.32
CA LEU A 236 -9.16 -7.67 16.14
C LEU A 236 -9.97 -8.86 16.69
N LYS A 237 -11.17 -8.58 17.24
CA LYS A 237 -12.07 -9.61 17.76
C LYS A 237 -12.45 -10.60 16.67
N THR A 238 -12.83 -10.14 15.48
CA THR A 238 -13.13 -11.01 14.32
C THR A 238 -11.92 -11.87 13.94
N LEU A 239 -10.71 -11.29 13.84
CA LEU A 239 -9.51 -12.07 13.55
C LEU A 239 -9.25 -13.16 14.61
N GLN A 240 -9.41 -12.84 15.90
CA GLN A 240 -9.24 -13.80 16.99
C GLN A 240 -10.31 -14.90 16.97
N GLU A 241 -11.57 -14.56 16.70
CA GLU A 241 -12.69 -15.51 16.62
C GLU A 241 -12.58 -16.45 15.42
N SER A 242 -12.16 -15.92 14.27
CA SER A 242 -12.01 -16.69 13.03
C SER A 242 -10.75 -17.55 13.02
N LEU A 243 -9.60 -17.00 13.45
CA LEU A 243 -8.31 -17.70 13.41
C LEU A 243 -8.05 -18.57 14.65
N LYS A 244 -8.70 -18.27 15.78
CA LYS A 244 -8.51 -18.94 17.07
C LYS A 244 -7.02 -19.15 17.42
N PRO A 245 -6.19 -18.10 17.37
CA PRO A 245 -4.75 -18.24 17.58
C PRO A 245 -4.46 -18.72 19.01
N ARG A 246 -3.48 -19.62 19.19
CA ARG A 246 -3.03 -20.00 20.54
C ARG A 246 -2.50 -18.80 21.32
N ARG A 247 -1.93 -17.82 20.62
CA ARG A 247 -1.41 -16.57 21.18
C ARG A 247 -1.66 -15.37 20.28
N THR A 248 -2.11 -14.25 20.83
CA THR A 248 -2.14 -12.96 20.11
C THR A 248 -1.11 -11.98 20.67
N ASN A 249 -0.31 -11.37 19.80
CA ASN A 249 0.69 -10.35 20.14
C ASN A 249 0.36 -9.03 19.44
N LEU A 250 0.15 -7.97 20.21
CA LEU A 250 -0.03 -6.63 19.67
C LEU A 250 1.24 -5.81 19.87
N MET A 251 1.75 -5.28 18.77
CA MET A 251 2.96 -4.48 18.72
C MET A 251 2.58 -2.99 18.84
N ILE A 252 2.93 -2.37 19.96
CA ILE A 252 2.44 -1.03 20.35
C ILE A 252 3.62 -0.07 20.50
N GLN A 253 3.49 1.13 19.92
CA GLN A 253 4.36 2.26 20.22
C GLN A 253 3.68 3.18 21.25
N PRO A 254 4.20 3.26 22.49
CA PRO A 254 3.62 4.07 23.56
C PRO A 254 3.44 5.55 23.17
N GLY A 255 2.26 6.10 23.47
CA GLY A 255 1.92 7.50 23.17
C GLY A 255 1.71 7.81 21.68
N ARG A 256 1.72 6.80 20.82
CA ARG A 256 1.59 6.95 19.36
C ARG A 256 0.54 6.01 18.76
N THR A 257 0.43 4.78 19.27
CA THR A 257 -0.64 3.86 18.86
C THR A 257 -1.96 4.24 19.53
N GLU A 258 -3.00 4.42 18.74
CA GLU A 258 -4.36 4.75 19.18
C GLU A 258 -5.19 3.47 19.34
N ILE A 259 -5.18 2.90 20.55
CA ILE A 259 -5.89 1.65 20.88
C ILE A 259 -6.69 1.80 22.18
N SER A 260 -7.91 1.26 22.22
CA SER A 260 -8.78 1.34 23.40
C SER A 260 -8.35 0.35 24.49
N VAL A 261 -7.76 0.88 25.57
CA VAL A 261 -7.33 0.07 26.74
C VAL A 261 -8.50 -0.63 27.42
N LYS A 262 -9.67 0.02 27.45
CA LYS A 262 -10.89 -0.55 28.03
C LYS A 262 -11.31 -1.81 27.25
N GLU A 263 -11.30 -1.75 25.92
CA GLU A 263 -11.73 -2.87 25.09
C GLU A 263 -10.74 -4.04 25.12
N LEU A 264 -9.46 -3.78 25.36
CA LEU A 264 -8.46 -4.85 25.54
C LEU A 264 -8.78 -5.76 26.73
N GLN A 265 -9.41 -5.23 27.79
CA GLN A 265 -9.81 -6.02 28.97
C GLN A 265 -10.98 -6.98 28.68
N HIS A 266 -11.65 -6.81 27.54
CA HIS A 266 -12.82 -7.59 27.14
C HIS A 266 -12.52 -8.56 26.00
N LEU A 267 -11.25 -8.74 25.63
CA LEU A 267 -10.85 -9.75 24.64
C LEU A 267 -10.93 -11.15 25.24
N SER A 268 -11.47 -12.09 24.46
CA SER A 268 -11.61 -13.50 24.84
C SER A 268 -10.33 -14.30 24.68
N ALA A 269 -9.46 -13.91 23.75
CA ALA A 269 -8.19 -14.59 23.48
C ALA A 269 -7.04 -13.99 24.29
N GLU A 270 -6.09 -14.85 24.67
CA GLU A 270 -4.89 -14.44 25.38
C GLU A 270 -4.07 -13.46 24.51
N THR A 271 -4.00 -12.22 24.97
CA THR A 271 -3.45 -11.10 24.20
C THR A 271 -2.32 -10.43 24.97
N TYR A 272 -1.15 -10.38 24.33
CA TYR A 272 0.07 -9.81 24.88
C TYR A 272 0.39 -8.48 24.20
N LEU A 273 0.64 -7.45 25.00
CA LEU A 273 1.08 -6.15 24.50
C LEU A 273 2.59 -6.05 24.56
N TYR A 274 3.21 -5.82 23.41
CA TYR A 274 4.64 -5.60 23.29
C TYR A 274 4.91 -4.13 23.02
N ARG A 275 5.61 -3.49 23.95
CA ARG A 275 6.21 -2.19 23.69
C ARG A 275 7.31 -2.36 22.67
N ILE A 276 7.18 -1.71 21.53
CA ILE A 276 8.21 -1.72 20.51
C ILE A 276 8.61 -0.29 20.13
N PHE A 277 9.86 -0.17 19.71
CA PHE A 277 10.45 1.04 19.16
C PHE A 277 10.43 2.24 20.13
N GLU A 278 11.54 2.43 20.84
CA GLU A 278 11.74 3.54 21.80
C GLU A 278 12.54 4.72 21.22
N GLY A 279 12.87 4.68 19.93
CA GLY A 279 13.64 5.72 19.24
C GLY A 279 12.81 6.87 18.68
N GLU A 280 13.49 7.84 18.06
CA GLU A 280 12.82 8.94 17.35
C GLU A 280 12.07 8.45 16.11
N GLY A 281 10.87 9.00 15.90
CA GLY A 281 10.01 8.70 14.75
C GLY A 281 8.75 7.93 15.11
N PHE A 282 7.75 8.02 14.24
CA PHE A 282 6.50 7.28 14.39
C PHE A 282 6.63 5.92 13.71
N LEU A 283 6.30 4.85 14.42
CA LEU A 283 6.12 3.53 13.84
C LEU A 283 4.75 3.48 13.17
N HIS A 284 4.76 3.75 11.87
CA HIS A 284 3.55 3.86 11.06
C HIS A 284 3.36 2.66 10.13
N ALA A 285 4.28 1.69 10.16
CA ALA A 285 4.11 0.38 9.52
C ALA A 285 2.80 -0.29 9.96
N LYS A 286 2.18 -1.03 9.02
CA LYS A 286 1.05 -1.91 9.30
C LYS A 286 1.43 -3.32 8.87
N MET A 287 1.16 -4.27 9.75
CA MET A 287 1.49 -5.67 9.54
C MET A 287 0.48 -6.56 10.27
N ILE A 288 0.06 -7.63 9.60
CA ILE A 288 -0.56 -8.79 10.24
C ILE A 288 0.31 -9.99 9.90
N LEU A 289 0.78 -10.70 10.90
CA LEU A 289 1.56 -11.92 10.76
C LEU A 289 0.80 -13.05 11.45
N ILE A 290 0.52 -14.10 10.69
CA ILE A 290 -0.16 -15.31 11.16
C ILE A 290 0.86 -16.45 11.00
N CYS A 291 1.26 -17.07 12.10
CA CYS A 291 2.20 -18.19 12.11
C CYS A 291 1.44 -19.50 12.34
N THR A 292 1.74 -20.50 11.50
CA THR A 292 1.21 -21.87 11.59
C THR A 292 2.38 -22.84 11.69
N ALA A 293 2.09 -24.14 11.86
CA ALA A 293 3.13 -25.17 11.87
C ALA A 293 3.89 -25.28 10.52
N HIS A 294 3.29 -24.83 9.42
CA HIS A 294 3.82 -25.02 8.08
C HIS A 294 4.34 -23.72 7.45
N HIS A 295 3.69 -22.59 7.72
CA HIS A 295 4.02 -21.33 7.06
C HIS A 295 3.88 -20.11 7.97
N ASP A 296 4.65 -19.07 7.64
CA ASP A 296 4.42 -17.70 8.10
C ASP A 296 3.63 -16.95 7.02
N HIS A 297 2.51 -16.36 7.40
CA HIS A 297 1.62 -15.61 6.51
C HIS A 297 1.67 -14.12 6.87
N LEU A 298 2.32 -13.33 6.01
CA LEU A 298 2.59 -11.92 6.24
C LEU A 298 1.71 -11.05 5.36
N ILE A 299 0.95 -10.14 5.97
CA ILE A 299 0.20 -9.09 5.29
C ILE A 299 0.80 -7.75 5.64
N CYS A 300 1.17 -7.00 4.61
CA CYS A 300 1.84 -5.71 4.73
C CYS A 300 1.29 -4.73 3.69
N GLY A 301 1.03 -3.49 4.08
CA GLY A 301 0.41 -2.54 3.16
C GLY A 301 -0.03 -1.24 3.80
N SER A 302 -1.03 -0.63 3.17
CA SER A 302 -1.62 0.61 3.64
C SER A 302 -2.67 0.41 4.73
N ALA A 303 -3.27 -0.77 4.82
CA ALA A 303 -4.42 -1.06 5.67
C ALA A 303 -4.05 -1.08 7.16
N ASN A 304 -4.76 -0.29 7.97
CA ASN A 304 -4.74 -0.44 9.42
C ASN A 304 -5.59 -1.64 9.85
N CYS A 305 -5.45 -2.09 11.11
CA CYS A 305 -6.31 -3.11 11.70
C CYS A 305 -7.69 -2.53 12.07
N THR A 306 -8.45 -2.11 11.05
CA THR A 306 -9.78 -1.53 11.18
C THR A 306 -10.73 -2.09 10.14
N SER A 307 -12.02 -2.07 10.46
CA SER A 307 -13.09 -2.55 9.59
C SER A 307 -13.20 -1.67 8.33
N ALA A 308 -12.91 -0.39 8.47
CA ALA A 308 -12.87 0.55 7.34
C ALA A 308 -11.79 0.19 6.30
N ALA A 309 -10.66 -0.40 6.73
CA ALA A 309 -9.54 -0.73 5.86
C ALA A 309 -9.53 -2.19 5.39
N LEU A 310 -9.86 -3.15 6.26
CA LEU A 310 -9.84 -4.58 5.94
C LEU A 310 -11.20 -5.13 5.50
N GLY A 311 -12.29 -4.41 5.83
CA GLY A 311 -13.65 -4.90 5.68
C GLY A 311 -14.03 -5.85 6.82
N THR A 312 -15.14 -6.56 6.63
CA THR A 312 -15.62 -7.61 7.54
C THR A 312 -15.79 -8.92 6.77
N THR A 313 -16.22 -9.98 7.43
CA THR A 313 -16.55 -11.26 6.79
C THR A 313 -17.77 -11.20 5.86
N ILE A 314 -18.51 -10.09 5.84
CA ILE A 314 -19.74 -9.94 5.04
C ILE A 314 -19.79 -8.64 4.23
N ALA A 315 -18.84 -7.72 4.43
CA ALA A 315 -18.83 -6.42 3.78
C ALA A 315 -17.42 -6.02 3.35
N ALA A 316 -17.31 -5.46 2.14
CA ALA A 316 -16.08 -4.86 1.65
C ALA A 316 -15.65 -3.65 2.51
N PRO A 317 -14.35 -3.33 2.57
CA PRO A 317 -13.87 -2.11 3.22
C PRO A 317 -14.45 -0.85 2.56
N ILE A 318 -14.64 0.20 3.35
CA ILE A 318 -15.08 1.51 2.83
C ILE A 318 -13.90 2.32 2.27
N ASN A 319 -12.70 2.11 2.81
CA ASN A 319 -11.47 2.72 2.30
C ASN A 319 -10.97 1.95 1.08
N ALA A 320 -10.35 2.69 0.15
CA ALA A 320 -9.51 2.07 -0.84
C ALA A 320 -8.13 1.76 -0.22
N GLU A 321 -7.67 0.53 -0.30
CA GLU A 321 -6.44 0.05 0.33
C GLU A 321 -5.70 -0.89 -0.64
N ALA A 322 -4.37 -0.96 -0.47
CA ALA A 322 -3.54 -1.94 -1.16
C ALA A 322 -2.57 -2.56 -0.16
N SER A 323 -2.63 -3.89 -0.06
CA SER A 323 -1.72 -4.69 0.73
C SER A 323 -1.18 -5.84 -0.12
N ILE A 324 -0.05 -6.39 0.29
CA ILE A 324 0.46 -7.65 -0.23
C ILE A 324 0.40 -8.69 0.88
N TYR A 325 -0.10 -9.86 0.50
CA TYR A 325 0.05 -11.08 1.27
C TYR A 325 1.30 -11.82 0.76
N ARG A 326 2.05 -12.40 1.67
CA ARG A 326 3.19 -13.27 1.38
C ARG A 326 3.13 -14.53 2.25
N ARG A 327 3.28 -15.70 1.64
CA ARG A 327 3.46 -16.98 2.34
C ARG A 327 4.93 -17.34 2.33
N LEU A 328 5.51 -17.49 3.52
CA LEU A 328 6.92 -17.81 3.73
C LEU A 328 7.04 -19.16 4.45
N PRO A 329 8.21 -19.82 4.40
CA PRO A 329 8.49 -20.95 5.29
C PRO A 329 8.26 -20.55 6.76
N ALA A 330 7.78 -21.48 7.57
CA ALA A 330 7.55 -21.23 9.00
C ALA A 330 8.83 -20.78 9.74
N GLY A 331 8.69 -19.81 10.64
CA GLY A 331 9.77 -19.36 11.53
C GLY A 331 10.83 -18.48 10.85
N VAL A 332 10.52 -17.86 9.71
CA VAL A 332 11.47 -17.00 8.99
C VAL A 332 11.42 -15.55 9.47
N ILE A 333 10.27 -15.10 10.00
CA ILE A 333 10.08 -13.69 10.37
C ILE A 333 10.41 -13.38 11.83
N LEU A 334 10.13 -14.31 12.74
CA LEU A 334 10.19 -14.10 14.19
C LEU A 334 11.35 -14.80 14.88
#